data_AF-A0AAP3A4M0-F1
#
_entry.id   AF-A0AAP3A4M0-F1
#
_cell.length_a   1.000
_cell.length_b   1.000
_cell.length_c   1.000
_cell.angle_alpha   90.00
_cell.angle_beta   90.00
_cell.angle_gamma   90.00
#
_symmetry.space_group_name_H-M   'P 1'
#
loop_
_entity.id
_entity.type
_entity.pdbx_description
1 polymer ?
#
loop_
_entity_poly.entity_id
_entity_poly.type
_entity_poly.pdbx_seq_one_letter_code
_entity_poly.pdbx_strand_id
1 'polypeptide(L)'
;ELIKSEVRAVLNKVFELGNGDIARGTVLAFEAGVLDVPFAPAACNAGKILPVRDNTGAIRVLEAGAVPLPKDILDLHHDYVAERA
;
A
#
# COMPACT_ATOMS: atom_id res chain seq x y z
N GLU A 1 5.67 -10.94 10.68
CA GLU A 1 6.74 -10.13 10.04
C GLU A 1 6.30 -9.47 8.73
N LEU A 2 5.54 -10.12 7.84
CA LEU A 2 5.01 -9.55 6.59
C LEU A 2 4.43 -8.12 6.75
N ILE A 3 3.42 -7.96 7.61
CA ILE A 3 2.77 -6.66 7.88
C ILE A 3 3.76 -5.57 8.29
N LYS A 4 4.75 -5.91 9.13
CA LYS A 4 5.77 -4.93 9.57
C LYS A 4 6.64 -4.48 8.40
N SER A 5 6.94 -5.37 7.45
CA SER A 5 7.73 -5.03 6.27
C SER A 5 6.97 -4.10 5.34
N GLU A 6 5.68 -4.37 5.08
CA GLU A 6 4.78 -3.49 4.31
C GLU A 6 4.70 -2.10 4.93
N VAL A 7 4.41 -2.02 6.24
CA VAL A 7 4.31 -0.76 6.98
C VAL A 7 5.62 0.01 6.92
N ARG A 8 6.77 -0.65 7.09
CA ARG A 8 8.08 0.01 6.99
C ARG A 8 8.34 0.55 5.58
N ALA A 9 8.01 -0.19 4.53
CA ALA A 9 8.22 0.25 3.16
C ALA A 9 7.43 1.53 2.86
N VAL A 10 6.16 1.57 3.27
CA VAL A 10 5.31 2.76 3.14
C VAL A 10 5.86 3.93 3.98
N LEU A 11 6.12 3.72 5.27
CA LEU A 11 6.58 4.79 6.16
C LEU A 11 7.95 5.33 5.75
N ASN A 12 8.88 4.48 5.30
CA ASN A 12 10.17 4.91 4.78
C ASN A 12 9.99 5.89 3.62
N LYS A 13 9.07 5.59 2.68
CA LYS A 13 8.79 6.49 1.56
C LYS A 13 8.10 7.78 2.01
N VAL A 14 7.19 7.72 2.98
CA VAL A 14 6.57 8.92 3.56
C VAL A 14 7.63 9.83 4.19
N PHE A 15 8.56 9.29 4.99
CA PHE A 15 9.65 10.05 5.57
C PHE A 15 10.63 10.60 4.52
N GLU A 16 10.92 9.82 3.46
CA GLU A 16 11.74 10.26 2.32
C GLU A 16 11.11 11.48 1.63
N LEU A 17 9.82 11.42 1.28
CA LEU A 17 9.10 12.53 0.66
C LEU A 17 9.04 13.77 1.55
N GLY A 18 8.91 13.56 2.86
CA GLY A 18 8.85 14.62 3.87
C GLY A 18 10.21 15.19 4.27
N ASN A 19 11.33 14.65 3.76
CA ASN A 19 12.68 14.95 4.25
C ASN A 19 12.79 14.84 5.80
N GLY A 20 12.20 13.79 6.36
CA GLY A 20 12.14 13.53 7.81
C GLY A 20 10.93 14.12 8.54
N ASP A 21 10.17 15.04 7.93
CA ASP A 21 8.92 15.57 8.49
C ASP A 21 7.73 14.67 8.10
N ILE A 22 7.12 14.03 9.11
CA ILE A 22 6.01 13.10 8.91
C ILE A 22 4.72 13.79 8.42
N ALA A 23 4.45 15.02 8.85
CA ALA A 23 3.24 15.73 8.49
C ALA A 23 3.31 16.17 7.02
N ARG A 24 4.44 16.78 6.64
CA ARG A 24 4.72 17.13 5.24
C ARG A 24 4.77 15.89 4.36
N GLY A 25 5.46 14.84 4.81
CA GLY A 25 5.56 13.57 4.10
C GLY A 25 4.21 12.94 3.83
N THR A 26 3.27 13.01 4.80
CA THR A 26 1.91 12.47 4.64
C THR A 26 1.15 13.19 3.53
N VAL A 27 1.20 14.52 3.46
CA VAL A 27 0.55 15.30 2.38
C VAL A 27 1.10 14.89 1.02
N LEU A 28 2.43 14.91 0.87
CA LEU A 28 3.10 14.54 -0.39
C LEU A 28 2.87 13.08 -0.77
N ALA A 29 2.74 12.18 0.21
CA ALA A 29 2.49 10.77 -0.04
C ALA A 29 1.09 10.51 -0.59
N PHE A 30 0.05 11.24 -0.15
CA PHE A 30 -1.27 11.18 -0.77
C PHE A 30 -1.24 11.73 -2.19
N GLU A 31 -0.60 12.88 -2.42
CA GLU A 31 -0.43 13.47 -3.76
C GLU A 31 0.28 12.51 -4.74
N ALA A 32 1.28 11.76 -4.25
CA ALA A 32 2.03 10.78 -5.04
C ALA A 32 1.36 9.39 -5.12
N GLY A 33 0.29 9.13 -4.36
CA GLY A 33 -0.35 7.81 -4.25
C GLY A 33 0.44 6.76 -3.46
N VAL A 34 1.48 7.17 -2.72
CA VAL A 34 2.24 6.32 -1.78
C VAL A 34 1.37 5.93 -0.59
N LEU A 35 0.54 6.86 -0.12
CA LEU A 35 -0.58 6.58 0.76
C LEU A 35 -1.85 6.57 -0.07
N ASP A 36 -2.56 5.45 -0.04
CA ASP A 36 -3.80 5.27 -0.77
C ASP A 36 -4.77 4.44 0.08
N VAL A 37 -5.99 4.92 0.22
CA VAL A 37 -7.02 4.32 1.08
C VAL A 37 -8.13 3.77 0.19
N PRO A 38 -8.38 2.45 0.21
CA PRO A 38 -9.42 1.83 -0.61
C PRO A 38 -10.78 2.50 -0.40
N PHE A 39 -11.43 2.89 -1.50
CA PHE A 39 -12.80 3.45 -1.53
C PHE A 39 -12.98 4.77 -0.77
N ALA A 40 -11.90 5.47 -0.41
CA ALA A 40 -12.01 6.79 0.21
C ALA A 40 -12.61 7.80 -0.79
N PRO A 41 -13.59 8.63 -0.36
CA PRO A 41 -14.24 9.60 -1.24
C PRO A 41 -13.41 10.89 -1.44
N ALA A 42 -12.26 11.01 -0.77
CA ALA A 42 -11.46 12.22 -0.79
C ALA A 42 -10.78 12.42 -2.16
N ALA A 43 -10.88 13.62 -2.72
CA ALA A 43 -10.30 13.95 -4.03
C ALA A 43 -8.76 13.86 -4.07
N CYS A 44 -8.09 13.98 -2.92
CA CYS A 44 -6.64 13.81 -2.81
C CYS A 44 -6.19 12.35 -2.76
N ASN A 45 -7.12 11.39 -2.66
CA ASN A 45 -6.80 9.97 -2.63
C ASN A 45 -6.71 9.42 -4.06
N ALA A 46 -5.61 8.74 -4.38
CA ALA A 46 -5.40 8.20 -5.73
C ALA A 46 -6.43 7.12 -6.12
N GLY A 47 -6.86 6.29 -5.17
CA GLY A 47 -7.88 5.26 -5.38
C GLY A 47 -7.45 4.12 -6.30
N LYS A 48 -6.13 3.86 -6.37
CA LYS A 48 -5.51 2.86 -7.24
C LYS A 48 -5.13 1.57 -6.52
N ILE A 49 -4.99 1.59 -5.19
CA ILE A 49 -4.81 0.36 -4.41
C ILE A 49 -6.12 -0.43 -4.38
N LEU A 50 -6.08 -1.70 -4.77
CA LEU A 50 -7.25 -2.59 -4.78
C LEU A 50 -7.04 -3.76 -3.81
N PRO A 51 -7.80 -3.81 -2.71
CA PRO A 51 -7.76 -4.95 -1.80
C PRO A 51 -8.68 -6.09 -2.27
N VAL A 52 -8.30 -7.31 -1.97
CA VAL A 52 -9.12 -8.51 -2.16
C VAL A 52 -8.91 -9.49 -1.01
N ARG A 53 -9.83 -10.42 -0.76
CA ARG A 53 -9.61 -11.51 0.21
C ARG A 53 -8.93 -12.70 -0.45
N ASP A 54 -8.00 -13.34 0.24
CA ASP A 54 -7.44 -14.65 -0.12
C ASP A 54 -8.38 -15.81 0.25
N ASN A 55 -7.94 -17.05 0.02
CA ASN A 55 -8.72 -18.27 0.28
C ASN A 55 -9.00 -18.52 1.78
N THR A 56 -8.23 -17.89 2.67
CA THR A 56 -8.45 -17.94 4.14
C THR A 56 -9.30 -16.77 4.64
N GLY A 57 -9.66 -15.84 3.75
CA GLY A 57 -10.42 -14.63 4.07
C GLY A 57 -9.57 -13.44 4.51
N ALA A 58 -8.24 -13.53 4.54
CA ALA A 58 -7.38 -12.40 4.89
C ALA A 58 -7.30 -11.39 3.74
N ILE A 59 -7.18 -10.09 4.06
CA ILE A 59 -7.07 -9.03 3.06
C ILE A 59 -5.66 -9.04 2.46
N ARG A 60 -5.60 -9.02 1.13
CA ARG A 60 -4.40 -8.96 0.30
C ARG A 60 -4.46 -7.80 -0.68
N VAL A 61 -3.31 -7.46 -1.23
CA VAL A 61 -3.16 -6.42 -2.25
C VAL A 61 -3.21 -7.07 -3.63
N LEU A 62 -4.28 -6.82 -4.39
CA LEU A 62 -4.41 -7.27 -5.78
C LEU A 62 -3.67 -6.32 -6.72
N GLU A 63 -3.94 -5.02 -6.58
CA GLU A 63 -3.25 -3.94 -7.29
C GLU A 63 -2.66 -2.98 -6.27
N ALA A 64 -1.36 -2.70 -6.38
CA ALA A 64 -0.65 -1.82 -5.43
C ALA A 64 -0.72 -0.33 -5.80
N GLY A 65 -1.04 0.00 -7.06
CA GLY A 65 -0.93 1.39 -7.55
C GLY A 65 0.48 1.94 -7.35
N ALA A 66 0.61 3.05 -6.62
CA ALA A 66 1.90 3.67 -6.27
C ALA A 66 2.34 3.37 -4.83
N VAL A 67 1.62 2.50 -4.10
CA VAL A 67 2.03 2.08 -2.75
C VAL A 67 3.33 1.27 -2.86
N PRO A 68 4.41 1.67 -2.15
CA PRO A 68 5.76 1.18 -2.40
C PRO A 68 6.02 -0.17 -1.71
N LEU A 69 5.20 -1.19 -2.03
CA LEU A 69 5.41 -2.53 -1.52
C LEU A 69 6.62 -3.18 -2.20
N PRO A 70 7.52 -3.83 -1.44
CA PRO A 70 8.60 -4.63 -2.01
C PRO A 70 8.05 -5.69 -2.96
N LYS A 71 8.78 -5.96 -4.05
CA LYS A 71 8.32 -6.87 -5.11
C LYS A 71 8.04 -8.28 -4.56
N ASP A 72 8.94 -8.82 -3.74
CA ASP A 72 8.80 -10.12 -3.09
C ASP A 72 7.55 -10.22 -2.20
N ILE A 73 7.16 -9.11 -1.57
CA ILE A 73 5.93 -9.02 -0.78
C ILE A 73 4.70 -8.97 -1.68
N LEU A 74 4.73 -8.19 -2.76
CA LEU A 74 3.62 -8.12 -3.71
C LEU A 74 3.41 -9.48 -4.41
N ASP A 75 4.49 -10.13 -4.80
CA ASP A 75 4.47 -11.49 -5.37
C ASP A 75 3.80 -12.46 -4.36
N LEU A 76 4.14 -12.38 -3.06
CA LEU A 76 3.50 -13.19 -2.02
C LEU A 76 1.99 -12.90 -1.86
N HIS A 77 1.55 -11.64 -2.00
CA HIS A 77 0.10 -11.33 -2.04
C HIS A 77 -0.58 -11.99 -3.22
N HIS A 78 0.05 -11.96 -4.40
CA HIS A 78 -0.48 -12.58 -5.61
C HIS A 78 -0.56 -14.10 -5.49
N ASP A 79 0.42 -14.74 -4.85
CA ASP A 79 0.38 -16.18 -4.55
C ASP A 79 -0.84 -16.55 -3.67
N TYR A 80 -1.07 -15.81 -2.58
CA TYR A 80 -2.25 -16.04 -1.72
C TYR A 80 -3.58 -15.80 -2.44
N VAL A 81 -3.63 -14.84 -3.35
CA VAL A 81 -4.83 -14.56 -4.16
C VAL A 81 -5.04 -15.66 -5.20
N ALA A 82 -3.98 -16.18 -5.80
CA ALA A 82 -4.05 -17.26 -6.79
C ALA A 82 -4.59 -18.56 -6.19
N GLU A 83 -4.31 -18.86 -4.91
CA GLU A 83 -4.89 -20.01 -4.21
C GLU A 83 -6.41 -19.97 -4.06
N ARG A 84 -7.02 -18.79 -4.22
CA ARG A 84 -8.48 -18.61 -4.20
C ARG A 84 -9.12 -18.83 -5.58
N ALA A 85 -8.35 -18.68 -6.66
CA ALA A 85 -8.85 -18.62 -8.04
C ALA A 85 -9.24 -19.99 -8.62
#